data_AF-A0A815J6L3-F1
#
_entry.id   AF-A0A815J6L3-F1
#
_cell.length_a   1.000
_cell.length_b   1.000
_cell.length_c   1.000
_cell.angle_alpha   90.00
_cell.angle_beta   90.00
_cell.angle_gamma   90.00
#
_symmetry.space_group_name_H-M   'P 1'
#
loop_
_entity.id
_entity.type
_entity.pdbx_description
1 polymer ?
#
loop_
_entity_poly.entity_id
_entity_poly.type
_entity_poly.pdbx_seq_one_letter_code
_entity_poly.pdbx_strand_id
1 'polypeptide(L)'
;KLYCHYLPIVCIWLYLPCLHLYFIAFFPYGNTTFDFSKEWCGGPQFLLIRFYVAWDTLFDTFTPAAITVLFNHIIIIKVIFFKKLPANTITKWKKNRRMILQLTGICCSQLIGSVPYTIVTLGEVYGSPTFALDIYTQALIYTFYIPSLFSPLFAMVTLPKDIRDKVPLISRCWKNKPDTINVLQRMSVDPSTRDHPRNPTNRNRSIFLKIRSYRTAPAPFLETQT
;
A
#
# COMPACT_ATOMS: atom_id res chain seq x y z
N LYS A 1 -1.54 -29.01 1.73
CA LYS A 1 -0.42 -28.49 0.90
C LYS A 1 -0.29 -26.96 0.90
N LEU A 2 -1.37 -26.18 1.08
CA LEU A 2 -1.29 -24.70 1.20
C LEU A 2 -0.48 -24.23 2.42
N TYR A 3 -0.59 -24.90 3.57
CA TYR A 3 0.09 -24.52 4.82
C TYR A 3 1.62 -24.39 4.69
N CYS A 4 2.30 -25.34 4.02
CA CYS A 4 3.74 -25.27 3.85
C CYS A 4 4.20 -24.11 2.94
N HIS A 5 3.34 -23.64 2.04
CA HIS A 5 3.69 -22.56 1.12
C HIS A 5 3.64 -21.19 1.80
N TYR A 6 2.70 -20.98 2.72
CA TYR A 6 2.56 -19.71 3.46
C TYR A 6 3.40 -19.64 4.72
N LEU A 7 3.88 -20.78 5.23
CA LEU A 7 4.67 -20.85 6.45
C LEU A 7 5.89 -19.90 6.45
N PRO A 8 6.72 -19.79 5.38
CA PRO A 8 7.83 -18.85 5.36
C PRO A 8 7.39 -17.38 5.49
N ILE A 9 6.28 -17.02 4.85
CA ILE A 9 5.74 -15.66 4.89
C ILE A 9 5.24 -15.34 6.31
N VAL A 10 4.52 -16.27 6.93
CA VAL A 10 4.03 -16.12 8.31
C VAL A 10 5.20 -16.05 9.31
N CYS A 11 6.23 -16.87 9.13
CA CYS A 11 7.43 -16.83 9.98
C CYS A 11 8.14 -15.48 9.89
N ILE A 12 8.35 -14.95 8.67
CA ILE A 12 8.97 -13.62 8.49
C ILE A 12 8.09 -12.52 9.11
N TRP A 13 6.77 -12.61 8.90
CA TRP A 13 5.82 -11.64 9.41
C TRP A 13 5.72 -11.63 10.94
N LEU A 14 5.87 -12.78 11.60
CA LEU A 14 5.91 -12.87 13.07
C LEU A 14 7.29 -12.54 13.65
N TYR A 15 8.36 -12.88 12.93
CA TYR A 15 9.74 -12.65 13.39
C TYR A 15 10.02 -11.17 13.64
N LEU A 16 9.69 -10.29 12.69
CA LEU A 16 9.90 -8.84 12.79
C LEU A 16 9.30 -8.21 14.06
N PRO A 17 7.98 -8.34 14.32
CA PRO A 17 7.37 -7.74 15.51
C PRO A 17 7.85 -8.42 16.80
N CYS A 18 8.05 -9.74 16.81
CA CYS A 18 8.56 -10.42 18.00
C CYS A 18 9.98 -9.96 18.36
N LEU A 19 10.86 -9.79 17.37
CA LEU A 19 12.21 -9.27 17.57
C LEU A 19 12.17 -7.84 18.13
N HIS A 20 11.39 -6.96 17.51
CA HIS A 20 11.27 -5.57 17.97
C HIS A 20 10.67 -5.47 19.38
N LEU A 21 9.62 -6.27 19.68
CA LEU A 21 9.04 -6.33 21.03
C LEU A 21 10.05 -6.84 22.06
N TYR A 22 10.88 -7.82 21.70
CA TYR A 22 11.96 -8.29 22.57
C TYR A 22 12.96 -7.17 22.88
N PHE A 23 13.44 -6.43 21.89
CA PHE A 23 14.37 -5.32 22.14
C PHE A 23 13.74 -4.20 22.97
N ILE A 24 12.47 -3.87 22.73
CA ILE A 24 11.73 -2.88 23.52
C ILE A 24 11.58 -3.34 24.98
N ALA A 25 11.25 -4.61 25.23
CA ALA A 25 10.99 -5.13 26.57
C ALA A 25 12.26 -5.32 27.41
N PHE A 26 13.37 -5.77 26.79
CA PHE A 26 14.61 -6.12 27.51
C PHE A 26 15.68 -5.03 27.48
N PHE A 27 15.59 -4.04 26.57
CA PHE A 27 16.47 -2.87 26.53
C PHE A 27 15.73 -1.54 26.77
N PRO A 28 14.90 -1.39 27.82
CA PRO A 28 14.45 -0.08 28.25
C PRO A 28 15.62 0.62 28.94
N TYR A 29 16.16 1.73 28.42
CA TYR A 29 17.15 2.49 29.20
C TYR A 29 16.83 3.99 29.37
N GLY A 30 17.13 4.43 30.59
CA GLY A 30 17.20 5.76 31.22
C GLY A 30 16.57 6.98 30.55
N ASN A 31 15.60 7.59 31.25
CA ASN A 31 15.26 9.02 31.33
C ASN A 31 15.60 9.91 30.11
N THR A 32 15.35 9.45 28.88
CA THR A 32 15.38 10.34 27.72
C THR A 32 14.16 11.22 27.80
N THR A 33 14.35 12.44 28.30
CA THR A 33 13.39 13.51 28.17
C THR A 33 13.10 13.68 26.68
N PHE A 34 11.86 13.43 26.29
CA PHE A 34 11.42 13.66 24.92
C PHE A 34 11.60 15.14 24.59
N ASP A 35 12.51 15.44 23.68
CA ASP A 35 12.76 16.78 23.20
C ASP A 35 11.84 17.06 21.99
N PHE A 36 10.72 17.73 22.25
CA PHE A 36 9.75 18.13 21.23
C PHE A 36 10.24 19.29 20.35
N SER A 37 11.41 19.87 20.64
CA SER A 37 12.00 20.94 19.81
C SER A 37 12.65 20.41 18.53
N LYS A 38 12.97 19.11 18.49
CA LYS A 38 13.51 18.44 17.31
C LYS A 38 12.37 17.90 16.47
N GLU A 39 12.49 18.06 15.15
CA GLU A 39 11.57 17.49 14.15
C GLU A 39 11.43 15.96 14.31
N TRP A 40 12.45 15.33 14.91
CA TRP A 40 12.50 13.91 15.21
C TRP A 40 12.72 13.74 16.72
N CYS A 41 11.70 13.22 17.40
CA CYS A 41 11.88 12.62 18.72
C CYS A 41 12.97 11.55 18.55
N GLY A 42 14.10 11.70 19.25
CA GLY A 42 15.28 10.84 19.06
C GLY A 42 14.94 9.36 18.89
N GLY A 43 15.67 8.66 18.01
CA GLY A 43 15.40 7.26 17.70
C GLY A 43 15.45 6.36 18.93
N PRO A 44 14.80 5.18 18.88
CA PRO A 44 14.82 4.24 20.00
C PRO A 44 16.26 3.87 20.35
N GLN A 45 16.55 3.77 21.64
CA GLN A 45 17.92 3.64 22.14
C GLN A 45 18.62 2.34 21.74
N PHE A 46 17.87 1.29 21.39
CA PHE A 46 18.47 0.07 20.83
C PHE A 46 19.23 0.33 19.52
N LEU A 47 18.97 1.45 18.84
CA LEU A 47 19.77 1.92 17.69
C LEU A 47 21.16 2.43 18.07
N LEU A 48 21.49 2.56 19.36
CA LEU A 48 22.87 2.83 19.79
C LEU A 48 23.74 1.57 19.73
N ILE A 49 23.13 0.38 19.69
CA ILE A 49 23.83 -0.88 19.59
C ILE A 49 24.19 -1.12 18.12
N ARG A 50 25.45 -0.84 17.77
CA ARG A 50 25.98 -0.98 16.39
C ARG A 50 25.63 -2.31 15.72
N PHE A 51 25.73 -3.40 16.47
CA PHE A 51 25.38 -4.74 15.97
C PHE A 51 23.91 -4.82 15.55
N TYR A 52 23.01 -4.30 16.37
CA TYR A 52 21.58 -4.28 16.06
C TYR A 52 21.30 -3.43 14.83
N VAL A 53 21.89 -2.24 14.74
CA VAL A 53 21.72 -1.35 13.58
C VAL A 53 22.20 -2.02 12.29
N ALA A 54 23.37 -2.66 12.30
CA ALA A 54 23.84 -3.39 11.13
C ALA A 54 22.91 -4.55 10.76
N TRP A 55 22.42 -5.28 11.76
CA TRP A 55 21.49 -6.39 11.57
C TRP A 55 20.15 -5.92 10.96
N ASP A 56 19.52 -4.93 11.57
CA ASP A 56 18.27 -4.31 11.12
C ASP A 56 18.42 -3.75 9.69
N THR A 57 19.51 -3.02 9.43
CA THR A 57 19.79 -2.45 8.10
C THR A 57 19.94 -3.56 7.04
N LEU A 58 20.68 -4.63 7.35
CA LEU A 58 20.92 -5.72 6.39
C LEU A 58 19.70 -6.61 6.17
N PHE A 59 19.04 -7.03 7.24
CA PHE A 59 17.99 -8.04 7.18
C PHE A 59 16.59 -7.44 7.03
N ASP A 60 16.32 -6.29 7.62
CA ASP A 60 14.99 -5.69 7.59
C ASP A 60 14.86 -4.64 6.48
N THR A 61 15.95 -3.94 6.14
CA THR A 61 15.94 -2.94 5.05
C THR A 61 16.47 -3.50 3.72
N PHE A 62 17.69 -4.03 3.69
CA PHE A 62 18.35 -4.40 2.43
C PHE A 62 17.86 -5.72 1.85
N THR A 63 17.70 -6.76 2.67
CA THR A 63 17.31 -8.10 2.23
C THR A 63 15.96 -8.12 1.50
N PRO A 64 14.88 -7.49 2.01
CA PRO A 64 13.60 -7.47 1.31
C PRO A 64 13.69 -6.72 -0.02
N ALA A 65 14.47 -5.63 -0.08
CA ALA A 65 14.70 -4.90 -1.31
C ALA A 65 15.44 -5.76 -2.35
N ALA A 66 16.51 -6.44 -1.95
CA ALA A 66 17.29 -7.32 -2.81
C ALA A 66 16.45 -8.50 -3.34
N ILE A 67 15.72 -9.19 -2.45
CA ILE A 67 14.82 -10.29 -2.81
C ILE A 67 13.77 -9.82 -3.81
N THR A 68 13.14 -8.68 -3.53
CA THR A 68 12.09 -8.12 -4.39
C THR A 68 12.64 -7.83 -5.80
N VAL A 69 13.85 -7.27 -5.89
CA VAL A 69 14.49 -6.96 -7.17
C VAL A 69 14.87 -8.23 -7.94
N LEU A 70 15.42 -9.24 -7.26
CA LEU A 70 15.75 -10.52 -7.87
C LEU A 70 14.51 -11.21 -8.44
N PHE A 71 13.44 -11.32 -7.66
CA PHE A 71 12.18 -11.91 -8.14
C PHE A 71 11.57 -11.14 -9.30
N ASN A 72 11.64 -9.81 -9.28
CA ASN A 72 11.19 -8.98 -10.39
C ASN A 72 11.97 -9.25 -11.68
N HIS A 73 13.30 -9.33 -11.59
CA HIS A 73 14.13 -9.66 -12.75
C HIS A 73 13.82 -11.06 -13.28
N ILE A 74 13.67 -12.06 -12.41
CA ILE A 74 13.29 -13.42 -12.80
C ILE A 74 11.95 -13.43 -13.55
N ILE A 75 10.95 -12.68 -13.06
CA ILE A 75 9.64 -12.57 -13.72
C ILE A 75 9.78 -11.92 -15.10
N ILE A 76 10.53 -10.82 -15.21
CA ILE A 76 10.77 -10.12 -16.48
C ILE A 76 11.45 -11.04 -17.48
N ILE A 77 12.52 -11.73 -17.07
CA ILE A 77 13.26 -12.70 -17.88
C ILE A 77 12.31 -13.80 -18.35
N LYS A 78 11.56 -14.43 -17.43
CA LYS A 78 10.58 -15.46 -17.78
C LYS A 78 9.56 -14.95 -18.80
N VAL A 79 9.07 -13.74 -18.64
CA VAL A 79 8.08 -13.16 -19.54
C VAL A 79 8.67 -12.85 -20.92
N ILE A 80 9.94 -12.44 -21.01
CA ILE A 80 10.63 -12.19 -22.30
C ILE A 80 10.96 -13.50 -23.02
N PHE A 81 11.48 -14.51 -22.30
CA PHE A 81 11.96 -15.76 -22.89
C PHE A 81 10.83 -16.73 -23.28
N PHE A 82 9.74 -16.80 -22.51
CA PHE A 82 8.63 -17.72 -22.78
C PHE A 82 7.57 -17.14 -23.75
N LYS A 83 7.97 -16.22 -24.64
CA LYS A 83 7.10 -15.45 -25.56
C LYS A 83 6.41 -16.24 -26.70
N LYS A 84 6.51 -17.57 -26.76
CA LYS A 84 5.82 -18.39 -27.78
C LYS A 84 4.38 -18.69 -27.37
N LEU A 85 3.52 -17.67 -27.30
CA LEU A 85 2.13 -17.86 -26.87
C LEU A 85 1.12 -17.44 -27.96
N PRO A 86 0.05 -18.23 -28.16
CA PRO A 86 -0.94 -18.06 -29.24
C PRO A 86 -1.74 -16.75 -29.12
N ALA A 87 -2.42 -16.35 -30.19
CA ALA A 87 -3.11 -15.05 -30.35
C ALA A 87 -4.06 -14.66 -29.19
N ASN A 88 -4.74 -15.62 -28.56
CA ASN A 88 -5.58 -15.40 -27.37
C ASN A 88 -4.81 -14.88 -26.13
N THR A 89 -3.48 -14.93 -26.17
CA THR A 89 -2.61 -14.49 -25.10
C THR A 89 -2.22 -13.01 -25.23
N ILE A 90 -2.50 -12.34 -26.37
CA ILE A 90 -2.13 -10.93 -26.60
C ILE A 90 -2.82 -9.99 -25.59
N THR A 91 -4.10 -10.24 -25.27
CA THR A 91 -4.82 -9.43 -24.27
C THR A 91 -4.28 -9.67 -22.86
N LYS A 92 -4.00 -10.93 -22.51
CA LYS A 92 -3.34 -11.31 -21.25
C LYS A 92 -1.93 -10.70 -21.14
N TRP A 93 -1.21 -10.63 -22.25
CA TRP A 93 0.11 -10.02 -22.36
C TRP A 93 0.10 -8.53 -22.05
N LYS A 94 -0.83 -7.77 -22.64
CA LYS A 94 -0.98 -6.33 -22.34
C LYS A 94 -1.24 -6.10 -20.84
N LYS A 95 -2.04 -6.96 -20.21
CA LYS A 95 -2.30 -6.90 -18.76
C LYS A 95 -1.03 -7.22 -17.95
N ASN A 96 -0.36 -8.33 -18.26
CA ASN A 96 0.86 -8.74 -17.55
C ASN A 96 1.98 -7.72 -17.68
N ARG A 97 2.17 -7.12 -18.87
CA ARG A 97 3.17 -6.06 -19.08
C ARG A 97 2.92 -4.84 -18.18
N ARG A 98 1.66 -4.43 -17.99
CA ARG A 98 1.34 -3.31 -17.09
C ARG A 98 1.63 -3.65 -15.64
N MET A 99 1.27 -4.86 -15.20
CA MET A 99 1.57 -5.33 -13.84
C MET A 99 3.08 -5.40 -13.59
N ILE A 100 3.86 -5.86 -14.58
CA ILE A 100 5.32 -5.87 -14.48
C ILE A 100 5.86 -4.45 -14.37
N LEU A 101 5.39 -3.52 -15.21
CA LEU A 101 5.81 -2.11 -15.13
C LEU A 101 5.47 -1.47 -13.78
N GLN A 102 4.30 -1.77 -13.19
CA GLN A 102 3.96 -1.36 -11.81
C GLN A 102 4.99 -1.87 -10.82
N LEU A 103 5.22 -3.19 -10.84
CA LEU A 103 6.07 -3.86 -9.87
C LEU A 103 7.51 -3.37 -10.01
N THR A 104 8.04 -3.26 -11.23
CA THR A 104 9.35 -2.68 -11.51
C THR A 104 9.47 -1.24 -11.01
N GLY A 105 8.45 -0.39 -11.25
CA GLY A 105 8.44 0.98 -10.75
C GLY A 105 8.56 1.06 -9.23
N ILE A 106 7.75 0.26 -8.52
CA ILE A 106 7.78 0.16 -7.05
C ILE A 106 9.16 -0.33 -6.56
N CYS A 107 9.75 -1.31 -7.25
CA CYS A 107 11.07 -1.83 -6.89
C CYS A 107 12.18 -0.82 -7.09
N CYS A 108 12.16 -0.09 -8.21
CA CYS A 108 13.13 0.96 -8.47
C CYS A 108 13.01 2.08 -7.43
N SER A 109 11.79 2.50 -7.08
CA SER A 109 11.61 3.49 -6.01
C SER A 109 12.12 2.99 -4.66
N GLN A 110 11.91 1.72 -4.34
CA GLN A 110 12.42 1.11 -3.12
C GLN A 110 13.95 1.10 -3.10
N LEU A 111 14.60 0.69 -4.20
CA LEU A 111 16.06 0.69 -4.30
C LEU A 111 16.65 2.09 -4.13
N ILE A 112 16.05 3.10 -4.77
CA ILE A 112 16.49 4.49 -4.66
C ILE A 112 16.44 4.98 -3.21
N GLY A 113 15.45 4.54 -2.43
CA GLY A 113 15.36 4.86 -1.01
C GLY A 113 16.32 4.06 -0.14
N SER A 114 16.27 2.73 -0.26
CA SER A 114 16.92 1.81 0.67
C SER A 114 18.42 1.66 0.46
N VAL A 115 18.93 1.74 -0.78
CA VAL A 115 20.37 1.53 -1.04
C VAL A 115 21.24 2.65 -0.49
N PRO A 116 20.97 3.94 -0.75
CA PRO A 116 21.76 5.04 -0.19
C PRO A 116 21.75 5.04 1.34
N TYR A 117 20.59 4.76 1.94
CA TYR A 117 20.45 4.59 3.38
C TYR A 117 21.36 3.47 3.90
N THR A 118 21.25 2.27 3.31
CA THR A 118 22.04 1.09 3.72
C THR A 118 23.54 1.38 3.65
N ILE A 119 24.01 2.04 2.59
CA ILE A 119 25.44 2.38 2.43
C ILE A 119 25.90 3.34 3.53
N VAL A 120 25.14 4.38 3.82
CA VAL A 120 25.52 5.36 4.86
C VAL A 120 25.47 4.74 6.24
N THR A 121 24.41 4.00 6.59
CA THR A 121 24.29 3.36 7.89
C THR A 121 25.37 2.30 8.13
N LEU A 122 25.72 1.49 7.12
CA LEU A 122 26.84 0.56 7.24
C LEU A 122 28.19 1.28 7.33
N GLY A 123 28.35 2.39 6.60
CA GLY A 123 29.53 3.26 6.69
C GLY A 123 29.70 3.89 8.07
N GLU A 124 28.62 4.26 8.74
CA GLU A 124 28.61 4.76 10.11
C GLU A 124 28.97 3.66 11.12
N VAL A 125 28.38 2.47 10.96
CA VAL A 125 28.58 1.33 11.88
C VAL A 125 30.01 0.79 11.83
N TYR A 126 30.54 0.56 10.62
CA TYR A 126 31.86 -0.05 10.41
C TYR A 126 32.99 0.96 10.20
N GLY A 127 32.66 2.21 9.85
CA GLY A 127 33.62 3.28 9.61
C GLY A 127 33.64 4.30 10.74
N SER A 128 33.44 5.57 10.38
CA SER A 128 33.42 6.68 11.34
C SER A 128 31.99 6.95 11.82
N PRO A 129 31.75 7.21 13.12
CA PRO A 129 30.42 7.58 13.63
C PRO A 129 29.91 8.91 13.04
N THR A 130 30.76 9.70 12.39
CA THR A 130 30.38 10.95 11.71
C THR A 130 30.23 10.80 10.20
N PHE A 131 30.29 9.57 9.68
CA PHE A 131 30.23 9.32 8.24
C PHE A 131 28.90 9.80 7.65
N ALA A 132 28.96 10.82 6.80
CA ALA A 132 27.82 11.36 6.06
C ALA A 132 26.63 11.81 6.95
N LEU A 133 26.88 12.22 8.20
CA LEU A 133 25.83 12.64 9.15
C LEU A 133 24.95 13.77 8.60
N ASP A 134 25.54 14.73 7.90
CA ASP A 134 24.81 15.86 7.28
C ASP A 134 23.86 15.38 6.18
N ILE A 135 24.30 14.43 5.35
CA ILE A 135 23.49 13.82 4.28
C ILE A 135 22.39 12.94 4.88
N TYR A 136 22.71 12.22 5.95
CA TYR A 136 21.79 11.35 6.66
C TYR A 136 20.60 12.12 7.22
N THR A 137 20.89 13.16 8.01
CA THR A 137 19.87 13.96 8.71
C THR A 137 19.01 14.80 7.79
N GLN A 138 19.56 15.30 6.67
CA GLN A 138 18.84 16.22 5.79
C GLN A 138 18.15 15.55 4.61
N ALA A 139 18.68 14.44 4.09
CA ALA A 139 18.23 13.90 2.80
C ALA A 139 17.77 12.44 2.89
N LEU A 140 18.56 11.56 3.51
CA LEU A 140 18.32 10.11 3.45
C LEU A 140 17.08 9.68 4.22
N ILE A 141 16.75 10.35 5.32
CA ILE A 141 15.53 10.05 6.05
C ILE A 141 14.29 10.28 5.15
N TYR A 142 14.32 11.30 4.29
CA TYR A 142 13.21 11.59 3.41
C TYR A 142 13.07 10.60 2.25
N THR A 143 14.14 9.89 1.89
CA THR A 143 14.09 8.93 0.78
C THR A 143 13.23 7.70 1.12
N PHE A 144 12.99 7.39 2.40
CA PHE A 144 12.04 6.36 2.81
C PHE A 144 10.58 6.68 2.46
N TYR A 145 10.24 7.96 2.32
CA TYR A 145 8.90 8.37 1.90
C TYR A 145 8.71 8.28 0.39
N ILE A 146 9.77 8.20 -0.40
CA ILE A 146 9.71 8.11 -1.87
C ILE A 146 8.88 6.89 -2.32
N PRO A 147 9.16 5.65 -1.89
CA PRO A 147 8.33 4.50 -2.28
C PRO A 147 6.85 4.68 -1.94
N SER A 148 6.55 5.22 -0.76
CA SER A 148 5.18 5.49 -0.32
C SER A 148 4.47 6.55 -1.16
N LEU A 149 5.20 7.59 -1.57
CA LEU A 149 4.69 8.67 -2.42
C LEU A 149 4.48 8.22 -3.87
N PHE A 150 5.41 7.43 -4.41
CA PHE A 150 5.39 7.01 -5.81
C PHE A 150 4.56 5.75 -6.06
N SER A 151 4.37 4.88 -5.06
CA SER A 151 3.52 3.68 -5.17
C SER A 151 2.12 3.96 -5.75
N PRO A 152 1.33 4.93 -5.23
CA PRO A 152 0.04 5.26 -5.82
C PRO A 152 0.17 5.87 -7.22
N LEU A 153 1.24 6.60 -7.52
CA LEU A 153 1.48 7.14 -8.86
C LEU A 153 1.73 6.02 -9.87
N PHE A 154 2.56 5.04 -9.53
CA PHE A 154 2.80 3.87 -10.38
C PHE A 154 1.53 3.06 -10.57
N ALA A 155 0.72 2.89 -9.53
CA ALA A 155 -0.59 2.22 -9.62
C ALA A 155 -1.57 2.97 -10.54
N MET A 156 -1.58 4.31 -10.49
CA MET A 156 -2.44 5.14 -11.35
C MET A 156 -2.01 5.12 -12.82
N VAL A 157 -0.71 5.20 -13.11
CA VAL A 157 -0.17 5.22 -14.49
C VAL A 157 -0.53 3.95 -15.28
N THR A 158 -0.72 2.86 -14.56
CA THR A 158 -0.85 1.49 -15.08
C THR A 158 -2.27 0.95 -14.98
N LEU A 159 -3.19 1.76 -14.42
CA LEU A 159 -4.60 1.47 -14.33
C LEU A 159 -5.17 1.14 -15.73
N PRO A 160 -6.02 0.11 -15.87
CA PRO A 160 -6.74 -0.14 -17.11
C PRO A 160 -7.51 1.10 -17.57
N LYS A 161 -7.50 1.37 -18.88
CA LYS A 161 -8.23 2.51 -19.48
C LYS A 161 -9.69 2.52 -19.04
N ASP A 162 -10.34 1.35 -19.06
CA ASP A 162 -11.74 1.17 -18.67
C ASP A 162 -12.04 1.62 -17.22
N ILE A 163 -11.06 1.54 -16.32
CA ILE A 163 -11.18 2.03 -14.94
C ILE A 163 -10.83 3.52 -14.89
N ARG A 164 -9.75 3.93 -15.58
CA ARG A 164 -9.29 5.32 -15.65
C ARG A 164 -10.39 6.27 -16.15
N ASP A 165 -11.14 5.85 -17.17
CA ASP A 165 -12.23 6.63 -17.75
C ASP A 165 -13.43 6.75 -16.79
N LYS A 166 -13.53 5.87 -15.79
CA LYS A 166 -14.57 5.88 -14.75
C LYS A 166 -14.17 6.64 -13.49
N VAL A 167 -12.89 6.94 -13.28
CA VAL A 167 -12.41 7.76 -12.16
C VAL A 167 -13.15 9.11 -12.05
N PRO A 168 -13.36 9.90 -13.13
CA PRO A 168 -14.10 11.17 -13.02
C PRO A 168 -15.58 10.97 -12.70
N LEU A 169 -16.18 9.82 -13.04
CA LEU A 169 -17.56 9.50 -12.64
C LEU A 169 -17.64 9.23 -11.14
N ILE A 170 -16.67 8.48 -10.58
CA ILE A 170 -16.59 8.20 -9.15
C ILE A 170 -16.39 9.50 -8.36
N SER A 171 -15.53 10.41 -8.82
CA SER A 171 -15.32 11.70 -8.15
C SER A 171 -16.58 12.58 -8.16
N ARG A 172 -17.35 12.57 -9.26
CA ARG A 172 -18.66 13.25 -9.35
C ARG A 172 -19.69 12.64 -8.39
N CYS A 173 -19.74 11.31 -8.27
CA CYS A 173 -20.61 10.64 -7.31
C CYS A 173 -20.26 10.96 -5.85
N TRP A 174 -18.97 11.11 -5.54
CA TRP A 174 -18.52 11.55 -4.22
C TRP A 174 -18.89 13.00 -3.92
N LYS A 175 -18.77 13.89 -4.90
CA LYS A 175 -19.15 15.30 -4.74
C LYS A 175 -20.66 15.50 -4.56
N ASN A 176 -21.46 14.60 -5.12
CA ASN A 176 -22.93 14.61 -5.02
C ASN A 176 -23.49 13.67 -3.95
N LYS A 177 -22.65 13.15 -3.05
CA LYS A 177 -23.16 12.39 -1.91
C LYS A 177 -23.97 13.37 -1.05
N PRO A 178 -25.29 13.15 -0.84
CA PRO A 178 -26.08 14.04 0.00
C PRO A 178 -25.45 14.06 1.38
N ASP A 179 -25.25 15.25 1.95
CA ASP A 179 -24.75 15.42 3.31
C ASP A 179 -25.57 14.56 4.24
N THR A 180 -24.97 13.44 4.66
CA THR A 180 -25.63 12.48 5.54
C THR A 180 -25.93 13.13 6.89
N ILE A 181 -25.16 14.16 7.25
CA ILE A 181 -25.42 15.07 8.37
C ILE A 181 -26.75 15.80 8.17
N ASN A 182 -27.00 16.42 7.02
CA ASN A 182 -28.26 17.12 6.73
C ASN A 182 -29.48 16.18 6.69
N VAL A 183 -29.29 14.92 6.28
CA VAL A 183 -30.36 13.91 6.28
C VAL A 183 -30.71 13.46 7.71
N LEU A 184 -29.71 13.23 8.57
CA LEU A 184 -29.94 12.85 9.97
C LEU A 184 -30.42 14.03 10.83
N GLN A 185 -29.99 15.26 10.54
CA GLN A 185 -30.53 16.47 11.17
C GLN A 185 -32.01 16.68 10.82
N ARG A 186 -32.41 16.44 9.56
CA ARG A 186 -33.83 16.46 9.17
C ARG A 186 -34.66 15.31 9.76
N MET A 187 -34.03 14.20 10.17
CA MET A 187 -34.73 13.10 10.85
C MET A 187 -34.81 13.27 12.36
N SER A 188 -33.96 14.10 12.96
CA SER A 188 -33.96 14.39 14.40
C SER A 188 -34.75 15.65 14.76
N VAL A 189 -34.94 16.58 13.81
CA VAL A 189 -35.85 17.72 13.95
C VAL A 189 -37.25 17.30 13.47
N ASP A 190 -38.05 16.82 14.42
CA ASP A 190 -39.52 16.93 14.52
C ASP A 190 -40.23 15.59 14.84
N PRO A 191 -40.32 15.22 16.13
CA PRO A 191 -41.18 14.13 16.61
C PRO A 191 -42.67 14.52 16.66
N SER A 192 -43.04 15.80 16.47
CA SER A 192 -44.39 16.30 16.80
C SER A 192 -45.40 16.28 15.65
N THR A 193 -44.96 16.02 14.42
CA THR A 193 -45.86 15.93 13.23
C THR A 193 -46.25 14.51 12.83
N ARG A 194 -46.15 13.53 13.75
CA ARG A 194 -46.46 12.11 13.49
C ARG A 194 -47.92 11.68 13.70
N ASP A 195 -48.88 12.60 13.74
CA ASP A 195 -50.30 12.24 13.83
C ASP A 195 -51.08 12.72 12.60
N HIS A 196 -50.77 12.18 11.42
CA HIS A 196 -51.80 12.03 10.38
C HIS A 196 -51.45 10.96 9.34
N PRO A 197 -52.31 9.93 9.16
CA PRO A 197 -52.16 8.96 8.08
C PRO A 197 -52.51 9.62 6.75
N ARG A 198 -51.51 10.23 6.08
CA ARG A 198 -51.67 10.61 4.67
C ARG A 198 -51.60 9.37 3.80
N ASN A 199 -52.76 9.05 3.23
CA ASN A 199 -52.99 8.06 2.19
C ASN A 199 -51.85 8.10 1.14
N PRO A 200 -51.07 7.02 0.96
CA PRO A 200 -49.93 6.99 0.05
C PRO A 200 -50.44 7.06 -1.39
N THR A 201 -50.49 8.27 -1.94
CA THR A 201 -50.73 8.47 -3.37
C THR A 201 -49.57 7.85 -4.16
N ASN A 202 -49.97 7.13 -5.20
CA ASN A 202 -49.26 6.14 -6.03
C ASN A 202 -47.92 6.58 -6.69
N ARG A 203 -47.35 7.74 -6.36
CA ARG A 203 -46.24 8.36 -7.10
C ARG A 203 -44.86 7.84 -6.71
N ASN A 204 -44.68 7.32 -5.49
CA ASN A 204 -43.37 6.84 -5.01
C ASN A 204 -43.07 5.37 -5.36
N ARG A 205 -44.02 4.63 -5.95
CA ARG A 205 -43.80 3.23 -6.38
C ARG A 205 -42.92 3.12 -7.63
N SER A 206 -42.90 4.14 -8.49
CA SER A 206 -42.13 4.12 -9.74
C SER A 206 -40.62 4.30 -9.54
N ILE A 207 -40.20 5.02 -8.49
CA ILE A 207 -38.77 5.26 -8.20
C ILE A 207 -38.13 3.98 -7.61
N PHE A 208 -38.84 3.25 -6.75
CA PHE A 208 -38.34 2.00 -6.18
C PHE A 208 -38.27 0.84 -7.19
N LEU A 209 -39.15 0.82 -8.21
CA LEU A 209 -39.09 -0.18 -9.27
C LEU A 209 -37.91 0.05 -10.24
N LYS A 210 -37.50 1.30 -10.46
CA LYS A 210 -36.38 1.62 -11.36
C LYS A 210 -35.01 1.20 -10.80
N ILE A 211 -34.85 1.17 -9.47
CA ILE A 211 -33.61 0.69 -8.84
C ILE A 211 -33.50 -0.84 -8.90
N ARG A 212 -34.63 -1.56 -8.93
CA ARG A 212 -34.64 -3.03 -9.00
C ARG A 212 -34.21 -3.55 -10.37
N SER A 213 -34.45 -2.82 -11.46
CA SER A 213 -34.06 -3.26 -12.81
C SER A 213 -32.55 -3.19 -13.09
N TYR A 214 -31.78 -2.44 -12.31
CA TYR A 214 -30.31 -2.41 -12.45
C TYR A 214 -29.60 -3.54 -11.70
N ARG A 215 -30.30 -4.29 -10.84
CA ARG A 215 -29.70 -5.38 -10.03
C ARG A 215 -29.85 -6.77 -10.66
N THR A 216 -30.65 -6.89 -11.72
CA THR A 216 -30.94 -8.18 -12.38
C THR A 216 -30.37 -8.31 -13.79
N ALA A 217 -29.42 -7.46 -14.19
CA ALA A 217 -28.62 -7.76 -15.37
C ALA A 217 -27.62 -8.88 -15.00
N PRO A 218 -27.81 -10.12 -15.49
CA PRO A 218 -26.86 -11.19 -15.23
C PRO A 218 -25.49 -10.78 -15.78
N ALA A 219 -24.46 -10.89 -14.95
CA ALA A 219 -23.09 -10.75 -15.43
C ALA A 219 -22.86 -11.81 -16.54
N PRO A 220 -22.25 -11.46 -17.68
CA PRO A 220 -21.93 -12.44 -18.70
C PRO A 220 -20.97 -13.47 -18.11
N PHE A 221 -21.49 -14.67 -17.88
CA PHE A 221 -20.72 -15.84 -17.52
C PHE A 221 -19.71 -16.08 -18.65
N LEU A 222 -18.43 -16.07 -18.30
CA LEU A 222 -17.38 -16.57 -19.18
C LEU A 222 -17.61 -18.07 -19.36
N GLU A 223 -18.16 -18.46 -20.51
CA GLU A 223 -18.12 -19.83 -20.99
C GLU A 223 -16.67 -20.31 -21.04
N THR A 224 -16.41 -21.35 -20.27
CA THR A 224 -15.15 -22.07 -20.22
C THR A 224 -15.23 -23.10 -21.34
N GLN A 225 -14.62 -22.82 -22.50
CA GLN A 225 -14.41 -23.85 -23.52
C GLN A 225 -13.24 -24.74 -23.08
N THR A 226 -13.59 -26.00 -22.82
CA THR A 226 -12.71 -27.16 -22.63
C THR A 226 -12.00 -27.54 -23.91
#